data_AF-A0AAV4QM83-F1
#
_entry.id   AF-A0AAV4QM83-F1
#
_cell.length_a   1.000
_cell.length_b   1.000
_cell.length_c   1.000
_cell.angle_alpha   90.00
_cell.angle_beta   90.00
_cell.angle_gamma   90.00
#
_symmetry.space_group_name_H-M   'P 1'
#
loop_
_entity.id
_entity.type
_entity.pdbx_description
1 polymer ?
#
loop_
_entity_poly.entity_id
_entity_poly.type
_entity_poly.pdbx_seq_one_letter_code
_entity_poly.pdbx_strand_id
1 'polypeptide(L)'
;MEEEASDEANKSKMKPNELKVVSSLLTRLSKHLHLLRLSLSEGKGIENLKEKFTIRKESSLMDDGNELTIFPSTEEYKVVLDCCDFETAVDRILNELKEFGTYQTLKAAVQEYEETGVNFKKHQKLLECKRQEIVDQKNVLSIIREKDQPLQKHREDVFREMGEMTAENLTFVKEWMQCKLDSKKEYYDHLVKKVREKTEYFEKEAQMQIHTDIQTISFWLLKYESFIRELEILVRKAFDEWASKKRDISILEKFRKVNLDKIQRISKEIAMREETIEADRKEREIENGLAKEQLKKDEAATLIQACWRGTMVRKHLGPYKIKKKKKKKGKKGQKEKKKGKK
;
A
#
# COMPACT_ATOMS: atom_id res chain seq x y z
N MET A 1 -26.31 3.17 -11.08
CA MET A 1 -25.75 3.20 -9.71
C MET A 1 -24.37 3.85 -9.65
N GLU A 2 -23.52 3.80 -10.69
CA GLU A 2 -22.26 4.58 -10.70
C GLU A 2 -22.44 6.06 -11.14
N GLU A 3 -23.47 6.40 -11.91
CA GLU A 3 -23.74 7.80 -12.32
C GLU A 3 -24.36 8.66 -11.19
N GLU A 4 -25.15 8.08 -10.28
CA GLU A 4 -25.76 8.84 -9.16
C GLU A 4 -24.74 9.20 -8.06
N ALA A 5 -23.65 8.44 -7.92
CA ALA A 5 -22.57 8.74 -6.98
C ALA A 5 -21.69 9.94 -7.43
N SER A 6 -21.63 10.21 -8.74
CA SER A 6 -20.89 11.34 -9.32
C SER A 6 -21.59 12.68 -9.07
N ASP A 7 -22.92 12.70 -9.08
CA ASP A 7 -23.71 13.93 -8.91
C ASP A 7 -23.84 14.40 -7.44
N GLU A 8 -23.77 13.49 -6.46
CA GLU A 8 -23.68 13.87 -5.04
C GLU A 8 -22.30 14.45 -4.66
N ALA A 9 -21.23 13.97 -5.30
CA ALA A 9 -19.89 14.50 -5.07
C ALA A 9 -19.76 15.97 -5.51
N ASN A 10 -20.40 16.36 -6.62
CA ASN A 10 -20.37 17.75 -7.13
C ASN A 10 -21.27 18.73 -6.36
N LYS A 11 -22.28 18.25 -5.61
CA LYS A 11 -23.11 19.10 -4.72
C LYS A 11 -22.42 19.47 -3.40
N SER A 12 -21.32 18.80 -3.05
CA SER A 12 -20.61 18.99 -1.78
C SER A 12 -19.47 20.01 -1.82
N LYS A 13 -19.15 20.57 -3.01
CA LYS A 13 -18.10 21.58 -3.18
C LYS A 13 -18.65 22.98 -2.98
N MET A 14 -18.13 23.67 -1.96
CA MET A 14 -18.50 25.04 -1.63
C MET A 14 -18.08 26.02 -2.72
N LYS A 15 -18.88 27.06 -2.98
CA LYS A 15 -18.47 28.12 -3.92
C LYS A 15 -17.28 28.89 -3.33
N PRO A 16 -16.36 29.42 -4.15
CA PRO A 16 -15.13 30.07 -3.67
C PRO A 16 -15.35 31.23 -2.68
N ASN A 17 -16.48 31.94 -2.82
CA ASN A 17 -16.85 33.04 -1.92
C ASN A 17 -17.38 32.54 -0.56
N GLU A 18 -18.13 31.43 -0.55
CA GLU A 18 -18.64 30.79 0.67
C GLU A 18 -17.48 30.17 1.47
N LEU A 19 -16.52 29.57 0.78
CA LEU A 19 -15.31 28.99 1.37
C LEU A 19 -14.46 30.06 2.07
N LYS A 20 -14.34 31.26 1.49
CA LYS A 20 -13.64 32.39 2.14
C LYS A 20 -14.36 32.88 3.41
N VAL A 21 -15.69 32.99 3.37
CA VAL A 21 -16.49 33.43 4.52
C VAL A 21 -16.40 32.41 5.65
N VAL A 22 -16.63 31.13 5.37
CA VAL A 22 -16.57 30.05 6.37
C VAL A 22 -15.16 29.88 6.93
N SER A 23 -14.13 29.92 6.09
CA SER A 23 -12.74 29.89 6.55
C SER A 23 -12.42 31.08 7.47
N SER A 24 -12.92 32.28 7.16
CA SER A 24 -12.73 33.48 7.99
C SER A 24 -13.45 33.40 9.35
N LEU A 25 -14.65 32.80 9.37
CA LEU A 25 -15.42 32.60 10.60
C LEU A 25 -14.79 31.53 11.49
N LEU A 26 -14.37 30.41 10.92
CA LEU A 26 -13.71 29.33 11.65
C LEU A 26 -12.34 29.75 12.18
N THR A 27 -11.57 30.53 11.43
CA THR A 27 -10.31 31.09 11.96
C THR A 27 -10.55 32.12 13.06
N ARG A 28 -11.62 32.91 12.98
CA ARG A 28 -12.00 33.83 14.06
C ARG A 28 -12.46 33.07 15.31
N LEU A 29 -13.20 31.97 15.12
CA LEU A 29 -13.70 31.12 16.20
C LEU A 29 -12.56 30.34 16.87
N SER A 30 -11.64 29.75 16.10
CA SER A 30 -10.40 29.13 16.60
C SER A 30 -9.58 30.12 17.42
N LYS A 31 -9.37 31.35 16.92
CA LYS A 31 -8.70 32.41 17.70
C LYS A 31 -9.43 32.77 18.98
N HIS A 32 -10.76 32.84 18.96
CA HIS A 32 -11.55 33.20 20.13
C HIS A 32 -11.56 32.08 21.18
N LEU A 33 -11.60 30.81 20.77
CA LEU A 33 -11.44 29.65 21.65
C LEU A 33 -10.04 29.62 22.26
N HIS A 34 -9.01 29.89 21.46
CA HIS A 34 -7.63 29.96 21.95
C HIS A 34 -7.43 31.06 23.00
N LEU A 35 -8.03 32.24 22.78
CA LEU A 35 -8.01 33.32 23.75
C LEU A 35 -8.81 32.98 25.02
N LEU A 36 -9.96 32.32 24.89
CA LEU A 36 -10.75 31.85 26.03
C LEU A 36 -9.95 30.83 26.86
N ARG A 37 -9.32 29.86 26.21
CA ARG A 37 -8.43 28.88 26.85
C ARG A 37 -7.26 29.55 27.58
N LEU A 38 -6.62 30.56 26.96
CA LEU A 38 -5.54 31.31 27.60
C LEU A 38 -6.04 32.09 28.83
N SER A 39 -7.16 32.80 28.70
CA SER A 39 -7.77 33.56 29.80
C SER A 39 -8.22 32.68 30.96
N LEU A 40 -8.71 31.47 30.68
CA LEU A 40 -9.05 30.46 31.69
C LEU A 40 -7.78 29.87 32.32
N SER A 41 -6.68 29.76 31.58
CA SER A 41 -5.41 29.25 32.11
C SER A 41 -4.62 30.23 32.99
N GLU A 42 -4.93 31.53 32.90
CA GLU A 42 -4.32 32.59 33.71
C GLU A 42 -5.07 32.83 35.03
N GLY A 43 -6.21 32.15 35.25
CA GLY A 43 -6.88 32.08 36.55
C GLY A 43 -5.96 31.41 37.59
N LYS A 44 -5.72 32.11 38.71
CA LYS A 44 -4.77 31.71 39.77
C LYS A 44 -4.98 30.24 40.19
N GLY A 45 -4.04 29.37 39.82
CA GLY A 45 -3.99 27.96 40.20
C GLY A 45 -3.57 26.98 39.09
N ILE A 46 -3.39 27.46 37.86
CA ILE A 46 -3.42 26.63 36.64
C ILE A 46 -2.04 26.41 35.98
N GLU A 47 -0.93 26.79 36.62
CA GLU A 47 0.42 26.50 36.09
C GLU A 47 0.67 24.99 35.87
N ASN A 48 0.00 24.13 36.66
CA ASN A 48 0.03 22.68 36.53
C ASN A 48 -0.73 22.11 35.31
N LEU A 49 -1.65 22.86 34.67
CA LEU A 49 -2.37 22.36 33.50
C LEU A 49 -1.56 22.53 32.22
N LYS A 50 -0.81 23.64 32.07
CA LYS A 50 -0.04 23.91 30.85
C LYS A 50 0.97 22.79 30.58
N GLU A 51 1.59 22.27 31.64
CA GLU A 51 2.57 21.17 31.61
C GLU A 51 1.92 19.80 31.32
N LYS A 52 0.73 19.52 31.88
CA LYS A 52 -0.02 18.28 31.63
C LYS A 52 -0.62 18.20 30.23
N PHE A 53 -0.96 19.32 29.60
CA PHE A 53 -1.47 19.35 28.23
C PHE A 53 -0.40 19.15 27.16
N THR A 54 0.86 19.56 27.41
CA THR A 54 1.99 19.24 26.51
C THR A 54 2.24 17.74 26.42
N ILE A 55 2.14 17.02 27.54
CA ILE A 55 2.37 15.57 27.61
C ILE A 55 1.33 14.80 26.77
N ARG A 56 0.04 15.20 26.81
CA ARG A 56 -1.01 14.52 26.03
C ARG A 56 -0.92 14.74 24.52
N LYS A 57 -0.25 15.83 24.08
CA LYS A 57 0.00 16.09 22.65
C LYS A 57 1.11 15.19 22.08
N GLU A 58 1.99 14.68 22.94
CA GLU A 58 3.06 13.74 22.58
C GLU A 58 2.66 12.27 22.76
N SER A 59 1.73 11.96 23.67
CA SER A 59 1.26 10.59 23.94
C SER A 59 0.06 10.16 23.06
N SER A 60 0.17 10.34 21.75
CA SER A 60 -0.72 9.71 20.75
C SER A 60 0.00 8.48 20.15
N LEU A 61 0.34 7.52 21.00
CA LEU A 61 0.73 6.17 20.59
C LEU A 61 0.20 5.21 21.63
N MET A 62 -0.65 4.30 21.14
CA MET A 62 -1.31 3.19 21.81
C MET A 62 -0.63 2.73 23.11
N ASP A 63 -1.32 2.87 24.24
CA ASP A 63 -1.08 2.04 25.42
C ASP A 63 -2.42 1.80 26.13
N ASP A 64 -3.03 0.66 25.78
CA ASP A 64 -4.21 0.10 26.44
C ASP A 64 -3.74 -0.52 27.76
N GLY A 65 -3.84 0.23 28.86
CA GLY A 65 -3.60 -0.34 30.18
C GLY A 65 -3.21 0.68 31.24
N ASN A 66 -4.12 1.59 31.59
CA ASN A 66 -4.19 2.14 32.95
C ASN A 66 -5.46 2.96 33.12
N GLU A 67 -6.47 2.35 33.75
CA GLU A 67 -7.59 3.08 34.36
C GLU A 67 -7.07 3.90 35.54
N LEU A 68 -6.57 5.11 35.28
CA LEU A 68 -6.53 6.16 36.29
C LEU A 68 -7.85 6.92 36.23
N THR A 69 -8.74 6.54 37.14
CA THR A 69 -9.93 7.28 37.54
C THR A 69 -9.50 8.65 38.08
N ILE A 70 -9.53 9.67 37.22
CA ILE A 70 -9.32 11.07 37.64
C ILE A 70 -10.69 11.73 37.73
N PHE A 71 -11.13 11.99 38.96
CA PHE A 71 -12.32 12.79 39.29
C PHE A 71 -12.17 14.23 38.75
N PRO A 72 -13.06 14.73 37.89
CA PRO A 72 -13.04 16.14 37.47
C PRO A 72 -13.89 16.96 38.44
N SER A 73 -13.28 17.52 39.49
CA SER A 73 -13.98 18.31 40.52
C SER A 73 -13.75 19.82 40.43
N THR A 74 -13.80 20.40 39.23
CA THR A 74 -13.96 21.85 39.05
C THR A 74 -14.62 22.08 37.70
N GLU A 75 -15.72 22.83 37.67
CA GLU A 75 -16.47 23.16 36.44
C GLU A 75 -15.56 23.82 35.40
N GLU A 76 -14.54 24.55 35.86
CA GLU A 76 -13.47 25.15 35.04
C GLU A 76 -12.66 24.12 34.23
N TYR A 77 -12.36 22.94 34.79
CA TYR A 77 -11.63 21.88 34.08
C TYR A 77 -12.44 21.29 32.92
N LYS A 78 -13.76 21.19 33.06
CA LYS A 78 -14.65 20.69 31.99
C LYS A 78 -14.72 21.71 30.86
N VAL A 79 -14.89 23.00 31.19
CA VAL A 79 -14.93 24.08 30.19
C VAL A 79 -13.63 24.15 29.39
N VAL A 80 -12.47 23.97 30.03
CA VAL A 80 -11.17 23.95 29.34
C VAL A 80 -11.01 22.72 28.43
N LEU A 81 -11.51 21.54 28.86
CA LEU A 81 -11.51 20.34 28.02
C LEU A 81 -12.40 20.53 26.79
N ASP A 82 -13.63 20.99 27.01
CA ASP A 82 -14.59 21.28 25.96
C ASP A 82 -14.00 22.28 24.95
N CYS A 83 -13.34 23.35 25.43
CA CYS A 83 -12.65 24.30 24.55
C CYS A 83 -11.54 23.65 23.72
N CYS A 84 -10.75 22.71 24.27
CA CYS A 84 -9.73 21.99 23.51
C CYS A 84 -10.36 21.05 22.46
N ASP A 85 -11.44 20.38 22.81
CA ASP A 85 -12.16 19.50 21.90
C ASP A 85 -12.80 20.30 20.76
N PHE A 86 -13.37 21.48 21.05
CA PHE A 86 -13.84 22.42 20.04
C PHE A 86 -12.71 22.97 19.17
N GLU A 87 -11.56 23.34 19.73
CA GLU A 87 -10.38 23.76 18.96
C GLU A 87 -9.94 22.67 17.98
N THR A 88 -9.81 21.43 18.45
CA THR A 88 -9.38 20.31 17.59
C THR A 88 -10.41 19.97 16.51
N ALA A 89 -11.71 20.05 16.83
CA ALA A 89 -12.78 19.86 15.84
C ALA A 89 -12.77 20.97 14.78
N VAL A 90 -12.59 22.22 15.19
CA VAL A 90 -12.50 23.38 14.29
C VAL A 90 -11.26 23.29 13.40
N ASP A 91 -10.12 22.88 13.94
CA ASP A 91 -8.89 22.67 13.18
C ASP A 91 -9.02 21.53 12.16
N ARG A 92 -9.71 20.43 12.52
CA ARG A 92 -10.04 19.35 11.57
C ARG A 92 -10.90 19.85 10.42
N ILE A 93 -11.95 20.62 10.71
CA ILE A 93 -12.83 21.21 9.69
C ILE A 93 -12.07 22.22 8.81
N LEU A 94 -11.18 23.02 9.41
CA LEU A 94 -10.33 23.95 8.67
C LEU A 94 -9.33 23.25 7.75
N ASN A 95 -8.76 22.12 8.18
CA ASN A 95 -7.86 21.31 7.36
C ASN A 95 -8.63 20.63 6.21
N GLU A 96 -9.81 20.07 6.48
CA GLU A 96 -10.67 19.50 5.44
C GLU A 96 -11.05 20.55 4.38
N LEU A 97 -11.38 21.77 4.81
CA LEU A 97 -11.69 22.89 3.91
C LEU A 97 -10.48 23.35 3.08
N LYS A 98 -9.26 23.29 3.63
CA LYS A 98 -8.03 23.69 2.93
C LYS A 98 -7.55 22.63 1.94
N GLU A 99 -7.64 21.35 2.30
CA GLU A 99 -7.08 20.24 1.52
C GLU A 99 -8.06 19.70 0.48
N PHE A 100 -9.35 19.59 0.83
CA PHE A 100 -10.35 18.92 0.00
C PHE A 100 -11.48 19.85 -0.47
N GLY A 101 -11.64 21.03 0.16
CA GLY A 101 -12.69 21.98 -0.19
C GLY A 101 -14.11 21.48 0.12
N THR A 102 -14.21 20.44 0.95
CA THR A 102 -15.45 19.79 1.38
C THR A 102 -15.77 20.18 2.83
N TYR A 103 -17.04 20.01 3.23
CA TYR A 103 -17.53 20.36 4.56
C TYR A 103 -18.32 19.21 5.21
N GLN A 104 -17.96 17.96 4.91
CA GLN A 104 -18.73 16.78 5.36
C GLN A 104 -18.67 16.62 6.88
N THR A 105 -17.51 16.89 7.49
CA THR A 105 -17.36 16.84 8.96
C THR A 105 -18.23 17.90 9.65
N LEU A 106 -18.36 19.09 9.05
CA LEU A 106 -19.23 20.14 9.58
C LEU A 106 -20.72 19.77 9.43
N LYS A 107 -21.10 19.18 8.29
CA LYS A 107 -22.47 18.75 8.05
C LYS A 107 -22.91 17.64 9.02
N ALA A 108 -22.04 16.67 9.28
CA ALA A 108 -22.28 15.60 10.25
C ALA A 108 -22.41 16.16 11.67
N ALA A 109 -21.51 17.06 12.08
CA ALA A 109 -21.58 17.70 13.40
C ALA A 109 -22.87 18.50 13.60
N VAL A 110 -23.32 19.26 12.59
CA VAL A 110 -24.58 20.02 12.67
C VAL A 110 -25.79 19.08 12.79
N GLN A 111 -25.81 17.97 12.06
CA GLN A 111 -26.87 16.97 12.17
C GLN A 111 -26.92 16.33 13.56
N GLU A 112 -25.78 16.01 14.14
CA GLU A 112 -25.69 15.48 15.51
C GLU A 112 -26.22 16.50 16.55
N TYR A 113 -25.94 17.79 16.38
CA TYR A 113 -26.50 18.86 17.22
C TYR A 113 -28.02 19.00 17.07
N GLU A 114 -28.56 18.85 15.85
CA GLU A 114 -30.01 18.87 15.62
C GLU A 114 -30.71 17.66 16.26
N GLU A 115 -30.12 16.47 16.13
CA GLU A 115 -30.64 15.22 16.72
C GLU A 115 -30.60 15.24 18.25
N THR A 116 -29.50 15.70 18.84
CA THR A 116 -29.39 15.88 20.29
C THR A 116 -30.39 16.93 20.80
N GLY A 117 -30.65 18.00 20.04
CA GLY A 117 -31.69 18.99 20.36
C GLY A 117 -33.11 18.41 20.36
N VAL A 118 -33.43 17.51 19.42
CA VAL A 118 -34.72 16.79 19.40
C VAL A 118 -34.83 15.84 20.60
N ASN A 119 -33.75 15.13 20.92
CA ASN A 119 -33.70 14.22 22.07
C ASN A 119 -33.85 14.97 23.39
N PHE A 120 -33.26 16.15 23.53
CA PHE A 120 -33.44 17.01 24.70
C PHE A 120 -34.91 17.43 24.88
N LYS A 121 -35.59 17.85 23.80
CA LYS A 121 -37.03 18.19 23.84
C LYS A 121 -37.90 16.99 24.22
N LYS A 122 -37.56 15.78 23.76
CA LYS A 122 -38.25 14.55 24.18
C LYS A 122 -38.04 14.26 25.66
N HIS A 123 -36.82 14.42 26.15
CA HIS A 123 -36.48 14.21 27.56
C HIS A 123 -37.20 15.21 28.48
N GLN A 124 -37.29 16.48 28.06
CA GLN A 124 -38.05 17.51 28.78
C GLN A 124 -39.54 17.14 28.91
N LYS A 125 -40.19 16.70 27.82
CA LYS A 125 -41.58 16.23 27.85
C LYS A 125 -41.77 15.03 28.77
N LEU A 126 -40.82 14.08 28.76
CA LEU A 126 -40.86 12.91 29.64
C LEU A 126 -40.76 13.32 31.12
N LEU A 127 -39.90 14.29 31.45
CA LEU A 127 -39.77 14.81 32.81
C LEU A 127 -41.04 15.52 33.28
N GLU A 128 -41.72 16.28 32.41
CA GLU A 128 -43.03 16.88 32.70
C GLU A 128 -44.10 15.81 32.96
N CYS A 129 -44.17 14.76 32.13
CA CYS A 129 -45.08 13.63 32.37
C CYS A 129 -44.81 12.94 33.71
N LYS A 130 -43.54 12.67 34.04
CA LYS A 130 -43.18 12.06 35.33
C LYS A 130 -43.52 12.95 36.53
N ARG A 131 -43.40 14.27 36.40
CA ARG A 131 -43.83 15.21 37.45
C ARG A 131 -45.34 15.12 37.68
N GLN A 132 -46.12 15.06 36.61
CA GLN A 132 -47.57 14.89 36.71
C GLN A 132 -47.94 13.55 37.36
N GLU A 133 -47.28 12.47 36.97
CA GLU A 133 -47.51 11.13 37.55
C GLU A 133 -47.19 11.09 39.05
N ILE A 134 -46.14 11.78 39.50
CA ILE A 134 -45.81 11.90 40.93
C ILE A 134 -46.90 12.65 41.70
N VAL A 135 -47.48 13.70 41.09
CA VAL A 135 -48.60 14.44 41.70
C VAL A 135 -49.84 13.53 41.81
N ASP A 136 -50.14 12.76 40.77
CA ASP A 136 -51.27 11.84 40.75
C ASP A 136 -51.08 10.70 41.77
N GLN A 137 -49.87 10.14 41.89
CA GLN A 137 -49.53 9.16 42.92
C GLN A 137 -49.68 9.73 44.34
N LYS A 138 -49.30 10.99 44.58
CA LYS A 138 -49.51 11.65 45.88
C LYS A 138 -50.99 11.82 46.20
N ASN A 139 -51.81 12.16 45.20
CA ASN A 139 -53.26 12.27 45.37
C ASN A 139 -53.87 10.91 45.70
N VAL A 140 -53.48 9.83 45.00
CA VAL A 140 -53.92 8.47 45.30
C VAL A 140 -53.51 8.04 46.72
N LEU A 141 -52.26 8.32 47.13
CA LEU A 141 -51.81 8.02 48.49
C LEU A 141 -52.59 8.80 49.56
N SER A 142 -53.01 10.04 49.29
CA SER A 142 -53.85 10.80 50.22
C SER A 142 -55.25 10.18 50.38
N ILE A 143 -55.86 9.73 49.27
CA ILE A 143 -57.15 9.03 49.27
C ILE A 143 -57.05 7.70 50.02
N ILE A 144 -55.95 6.94 49.82
CA ILE A 144 -55.70 5.69 50.55
C ILE A 144 -55.59 5.96 52.05
N ARG A 145 -54.82 6.97 52.48
CA ARG A 145 -54.71 7.32 53.92
C ARG A 145 -56.05 7.71 54.54
N GLU A 146 -56.89 8.43 53.81
CA GLU A 146 -58.22 8.82 54.28
C GLU A 146 -59.14 7.60 54.42
N LYS A 147 -59.04 6.62 53.52
CA LYS A 147 -59.78 5.35 53.58
C LYS A 147 -59.23 4.38 54.62
N ASP A 148 -57.93 4.42 54.91
CA ASP A 148 -57.27 3.54 55.88
C ASP A 148 -57.49 3.97 57.32
N GLN A 149 -57.69 5.26 57.61
CA GLN A 149 -58.01 5.75 58.96
C GLN A 149 -59.24 5.07 59.62
N PRO A 150 -60.40 4.94 58.96
CA PRO A 150 -61.54 4.22 59.54
C PRO A 150 -61.30 2.70 59.61
N LEU A 151 -60.56 2.11 58.67
CA LEU A 151 -60.20 0.68 58.68
C LEU A 151 -59.24 0.33 59.84
N GLN A 152 -58.33 1.25 60.19
CA GLN A 152 -57.40 1.07 61.29
C GLN A 152 -58.11 1.11 62.64
N LYS A 153 -59.04 2.05 62.84
CA LYS A 153 -59.93 2.07 64.02
C LYS A 153 -60.77 0.79 64.11
N HIS A 154 -61.34 0.35 63.00
CA HIS A 154 -62.13 -0.88 62.97
C HIS A 154 -61.27 -2.13 63.26
N ARG A 155 -60.01 -2.18 62.83
CA ARG A 155 -59.06 -3.23 63.23
C ARG A 155 -58.75 -3.20 64.72
N GLU A 156 -58.50 -2.02 65.28
CA GLU A 156 -58.24 -1.86 66.72
C GLU A 156 -59.43 -2.27 67.58
N ASP A 157 -60.66 -2.03 67.12
CA ASP A 157 -61.89 -2.47 67.77
C ASP A 157 -62.08 -3.99 67.65
N VAL A 158 -61.81 -4.58 66.47
CA VAL A 158 -61.83 -6.05 66.27
C VAL A 158 -60.74 -6.75 67.09
N PHE A 159 -59.55 -6.16 67.23
CA PHE A 159 -58.50 -6.71 68.10
C PHE A 159 -58.86 -6.63 69.59
N ARG A 160 -59.67 -5.63 69.99
CA ARG A 160 -60.19 -5.50 71.36
C ARG A 160 -61.28 -6.53 71.66
N GLU A 161 -62.14 -6.85 70.68
CA GLU A 161 -63.13 -7.93 70.76
C GLU A 161 -62.50 -9.33 70.66
N MET A 162 -61.43 -9.48 69.86
CA MET A 162 -60.69 -10.75 69.71
C MET A 162 -59.72 -11.03 70.87
N GLY A 163 -59.55 -10.09 71.81
CA GLY A 163 -58.77 -10.29 73.04
C GLY A 163 -59.32 -11.38 73.97
N GLU A 164 -60.53 -11.87 73.70
CA GLU A 164 -61.21 -12.95 74.44
C GLU A 164 -61.15 -14.32 73.74
N MET A 165 -60.26 -14.52 72.76
CA MET A 165 -60.05 -15.85 72.16
C MET A 165 -59.12 -16.73 73.01
N THR A 166 -59.64 -17.88 73.45
CA THR A 166 -58.92 -18.96 74.13
C THR A 166 -57.69 -19.45 73.34
N ALA A 167 -56.65 -19.92 74.04
CA ALA A 167 -55.36 -20.34 73.51
C ALA A 167 -55.42 -21.33 72.32
N GLU A 168 -56.50 -22.12 72.24
CA GLU A 168 -56.78 -23.09 71.16
C GLU A 168 -57.03 -22.42 69.80
N ASN A 169 -57.63 -21.23 69.79
CA ASN A 169 -57.83 -20.48 68.54
C ASN A 169 -56.52 -19.89 68.03
N LEU A 170 -55.62 -19.50 68.93
CA LEU A 170 -54.28 -19.03 68.58
C LEU A 170 -53.43 -20.16 67.98
N THR A 171 -53.53 -21.39 68.50
CA THR A 171 -52.84 -22.55 67.91
C THR A 171 -53.39 -22.88 66.53
N PHE A 172 -54.72 -22.89 66.37
CA PHE A 172 -55.36 -23.12 65.07
C PHE A 172 -54.96 -22.08 64.01
N VAL A 173 -54.96 -20.79 64.39
CA VAL A 173 -54.55 -19.71 63.48
C VAL A 173 -53.07 -19.81 63.10
N LYS A 174 -52.20 -20.24 64.02
CA LYS A 174 -50.79 -20.51 63.73
C LYS A 174 -50.60 -21.67 62.76
N GLU A 175 -51.29 -22.79 62.98
CA GLU A 175 -51.24 -23.95 62.09
C GLU A 175 -51.76 -23.61 60.70
N TRP A 176 -52.88 -22.88 60.60
CA TRP A 176 -53.41 -22.41 59.32
C TRP A 176 -52.44 -21.49 58.58
N MET A 177 -51.82 -20.54 59.30
CA MET A 177 -50.77 -19.69 58.72
C MET A 177 -49.55 -20.50 58.28
N GLN A 178 -49.14 -21.50 59.07
CA GLN A 178 -48.02 -22.37 58.75
C GLN A 178 -48.31 -23.19 57.49
N CYS A 179 -49.47 -23.84 57.38
CA CYS A 179 -49.89 -24.54 56.16
C CYS A 179 -49.92 -23.62 54.94
N LYS A 180 -50.37 -22.37 55.10
CA LYS A 180 -50.38 -21.37 54.02
C LYS A 180 -48.96 -20.94 53.62
N LEU A 181 -48.04 -20.83 54.58
CA LEU A 181 -46.63 -20.55 54.32
C LEU A 181 -45.96 -21.73 53.62
N ASP A 182 -46.20 -22.96 54.07
CA ASP A 182 -45.62 -24.16 53.48
C ASP A 182 -46.13 -24.37 52.05
N SER A 183 -47.43 -24.18 51.80
CA SER A 183 -47.99 -24.22 50.44
C SER A 183 -47.37 -23.16 49.52
N LYS A 184 -47.15 -21.93 50.02
CA LYS A 184 -46.45 -20.89 49.25
C LYS A 184 -44.99 -21.25 49.02
N LYS A 185 -44.31 -21.81 50.02
CA LYS A 185 -42.92 -22.23 49.94
C LYS A 185 -42.75 -23.30 48.85
N GLU A 186 -43.59 -24.33 48.82
CA GLU A 186 -43.57 -25.35 47.78
C GLU A 186 -43.79 -24.77 46.37
N TYR A 187 -44.71 -23.80 46.24
CA TYR A 187 -44.92 -23.09 44.98
C TYR A 187 -43.68 -22.33 44.52
N TYR A 188 -43.02 -21.61 45.42
CA TYR A 188 -41.77 -20.90 45.11
C TYR A 188 -40.62 -21.88 44.83
N ASP A 189 -40.49 -22.97 45.58
CA ASP A 189 -39.47 -23.99 45.36
C ASP A 189 -39.63 -24.63 43.97
N HIS A 190 -40.88 -24.93 43.55
CA HIS A 190 -41.17 -25.40 42.20
C HIS A 190 -40.79 -24.35 41.13
N LEU A 191 -41.09 -23.06 41.36
CA LEU A 191 -40.73 -22.00 40.44
C LEU A 191 -39.20 -21.84 40.31
N VAL A 192 -38.49 -21.87 41.43
CA VAL A 192 -37.02 -21.82 41.49
C VAL A 192 -36.42 -23.03 40.79
N LYS A 193 -36.96 -24.24 41.00
CA LYS A 193 -36.51 -25.46 40.31
C LYS A 193 -36.67 -25.33 38.80
N LYS A 194 -37.83 -24.84 38.32
CA LYS A 194 -38.08 -24.61 36.89
C LYS A 194 -37.13 -23.58 36.28
N VAL A 195 -36.80 -22.52 37.01
CA VAL A 195 -35.81 -21.52 36.57
C VAL A 195 -34.41 -22.12 36.53
N ARG A 196 -34.03 -22.92 37.54
CA ARG A 196 -32.75 -23.61 37.60
C ARG A 196 -32.57 -24.57 36.42
N GLU A 197 -33.55 -25.42 36.14
CA GLU A 197 -33.52 -26.35 35.00
C GLU A 197 -33.35 -25.62 33.66
N LYS A 198 -34.04 -24.48 33.47
CA LYS A 198 -33.87 -23.65 32.27
C LYS A 198 -32.47 -23.02 32.20
N THR A 199 -31.94 -22.58 33.33
CA THR A 199 -30.61 -21.97 33.40
C THR A 199 -29.54 -23.01 33.04
N GLU A 200 -29.63 -24.21 33.62
CA GLU A 200 -28.73 -25.34 33.29
C GLU A 200 -28.86 -25.77 31.82
N TYR A 201 -30.07 -25.73 31.25
CA TYR A 201 -30.28 -26.00 29.83
C TYR A 201 -29.56 -24.97 28.94
N PHE A 202 -29.74 -23.68 29.21
CA PHE A 202 -29.07 -22.63 28.45
C PHE A 202 -27.55 -22.66 28.61
N GLU A 203 -27.05 -23.00 29.81
CA GLU A 203 -25.62 -23.14 30.05
C GLU A 203 -25.02 -24.30 29.25
N LYS A 204 -25.69 -25.46 29.20
CA LYS A 204 -25.28 -26.59 28.36
C LYS A 204 -25.30 -26.24 26.87
N GLU A 205 -26.34 -25.57 26.41
CA GLU A 205 -26.45 -25.13 25.02
C GLU A 205 -25.31 -24.17 24.65
N ALA A 206 -25.02 -23.18 25.52
CA ALA A 206 -23.90 -22.26 25.33
C ALA A 206 -22.55 -22.98 25.31
N GLN A 207 -22.33 -23.96 26.20
CA GLN A 207 -21.12 -24.77 26.21
C GLN A 207 -20.95 -25.60 24.93
N MET A 208 -22.04 -26.19 24.42
CA MET A 208 -22.01 -26.90 23.15
C MET A 208 -21.67 -25.96 21.99
N GLN A 209 -22.28 -24.78 21.95
CA GLN A 209 -22.00 -23.78 20.91
C GLN A 209 -20.54 -23.30 20.96
N ILE A 210 -20.03 -22.96 22.15
CA ILE A 210 -18.62 -22.59 22.34
C ILE A 210 -17.71 -23.72 21.87
N HIS A 211 -18.01 -24.97 22.22
CA HIS A 211 -17.22 -26.11 21.78
C HIS A 211 -17.22 -26.28 20.25
N THR A 212 -18.38 -26.13 19.58
CA THR A 212 -18.44 -26.17 18.12
C THR A 212 -17.70 -25.02 17.45
N ASP A 213 -17.76 -23.83 18.05
CA ASP A 213 -17.06 -22.64 17.56
C ASP A 213 -15.54 -22.83 17.67
N ILE A 214 -15.05 -23.33 18.81
CA ILE A 214 -13.64 -23.67 19.01
C ILE A 214 -13.17 -24.71 17.99
N GLN A 215 -13.95 -25.77 17.76
CA GLN A 215 -13.61 -26.78 16.76
C GLN A 215 -13.55 -26.19 15.34
N THR A 216 -14.50 -25.32 15.00
CA THR A 216 -14.56 -24.64 13.70
C THR A 216 -13.33 -23.75 13.52
N ILE A 217 -13.02 -22.91 14.51
CA ILE A 217 -11.85 -22.03 14.49
C ILE A 217 -10.56 -22.86 14.38
N SER A 218 -10.41 -23.91 15.18
CA SER A 218 -9.24 -24.79 15.15
C SER A 218 -9.06 -25.44 13.79
N PHE A 219 -10.14 -25.90 13.14
CA PHE A 219 -10.09 -26.46 11.80
C PHE A 219 -9.60 -25.44 10.78
N TRP A 220 -10.14 -24.22 10.80
CA TRP A 220 -9.72 -23.16 9.88
C TRP A 220 -8.27 -22.75 10.13
N LEU A 221 -7.83 -22.62 11.37
CA LEU A 221 -6.43 -22.31 11.70
C LEU A 221 -5.46 -23.35 11.13
N LEU A 222 -5.76 -24.64 11.32
CA LEU A 222 -4.95 -25.72 10.72
C LEU A 222 -4.96 -25.68 9.19
N LYS A 223 -6.11 -25.36 8.60
CA LYS A 223 -6.22 -25.24 7.14
C LYS A 223 -5.38 -24.07 6.61
N TYR A 224 -5.45 -22.91 7.26
CA TYR A 224 -4.62 -21.76 6.90
C TYR A 224 -3.14 -22.03 7.10
N GLU A 225 -2.75 -22.71 8.18
CA GLU A 225 -1.36 -23.10 8.40
C GLU A 225 -0.83 -24.00 7.27
N SER A 226 -1.62 -25.00 6.85
CA SER A 226 -1.25 -25.86 5.73
C SER A 226 -1.08 -25.07 4.42
N PHE A 227 -1.99 -24.12 4.16
CA PHE A 227 -1.95 -23.27 2.98
C PHE A 227 -0.74 -22.31 2.99
N ILE A 228 -0.40 -21.74 4.14
CA ILE A 228 0.79 -20.89 4.31
C ILE A 228 2.05 -21.70 3.99
N ARG A 229 2.17 -22.94 4.49
CA ARG A 229 3.31 -23.82 4.18
C ARG A 229 3.42 -24.13 2.68
N GLU A 230 2.29 -24.37 2.01
CA GLU A 230 2.28 -24.57 0.55
C GLU A 230 2.75 -23.31 -0.19
N LEU A 231 2.28 -22.13 0.21
CA LEU A 231 2.71 -20.86 -0.34
C LEU A 231 4.22 -20.63 -0.14
N GLU A 232 4.75 -20.93 1.05
CA GLU A 232 6.19 -20.81 1.32
C GLU A 232 7.02 -21.69 0.38
N ILE A 233 6.58 -22.92 0.13
CA ILE A 233 7.26 -23.83 -0.81
C ILE A 233 7.22 -23.26 -2.23
N LEU A 234 6.07 -22.75 -2.68
CA LEU A 234 5.93 -22.15 -4.01
C LEU A 234 6.80 -20.91 -4.17
N VAL A 235 6.83 -20.04 -3.16
CA VAL A 235 7.68 -18.84 -3.14
C VAL A 235 9.15 -19.23 -3.21
N ARG A 236 9.60 -20.21 -2.41
CA ARG A 236 10.99 -20.71 -2.47
C ARG A 236 11.35 -21.25 -3.85
N LYS A 237 10.49 -22.07 -4.46
CA LYS A 237 10.72 -22.59 -5.82
C LYS A 237 10.84 -21.47 -6.85
N ALA A 238 9.96 -20.48 -6.79
CA ALA A 238 10.02 -19.33 -7.70
C ALA A 238 11.33 -18.53 -7.52
N PHE A 239 11.79 -18.34 -6.28
CA PHE A 239 13.07 -17.70 -6.01
C PHE A 239 14.26 -18.51 -6.53
N ASP A 240 14.26 -19.84 -6.37
CA ASP A 240 15.32 -20.71 -6.87
C ASP A 240 15.39 -20.70 -8.41
N GLU A 241 14.23 -20.76 -9.08
CA GLU A 241 14.13 -20.64 -10.53
C GLU A 241 14.63 -19.28 -11.03
N TRP A 242 14.22 -18.19 -10.36
CA TRP A 242 14.69 -16.84 -10.68
C TRP A 242 16.21 -16.73 -10.51
N ALA A 243 16.75 -17.25 -9.40
CA ALA A 243 18.19 -17.26 -9.15
C ALA A 243 18.94 -18.09 -10.20
N SER A 244 18.38 -19.22 -10.65
CA SER A 244 18.95 -20.03 -11.73
C SER A 244 18.95 -19.29 -13.06
N LYS A 245 17.81 -18.68 -13.45
CA LYS A 245 17.73 -17.90 -14.68
C LYS A 245 18.67 -16.70 -14.68
N LYS A 246 18.83 -16.03 -13.53
CA LYS A 246 19.79 -14.94 -13.37
C LYS A 246 21.24 -15.42 -13.57
N ARG A 247 21.60 -16.60 -13.04
CA ARG A 247 22.90 -17.23 -13.30
C ARG A 247 23.10 -17.56 -14.77
N ASP A 248 22.10 -18.15 -15.41
CA ASP A 248 22.15 -18.51 -16.84
C ASP A 248 22.34 -17.26 -17.72
N ILE A 249 21.60 -16.18 -17.45
CA ILE A 249 21.75 -14.90 -18.15
C ILE A 249 23.19 -14.38 -18.01
N SER A 250 23.76 -14.39 -16.80
CA SER A 250 25.13 -13.93 -16.59
C SER A 250 26.17 -14.77 -17.35
N ILE A 251 25.96 -16.08 -17.45
CA ILE A 251 26.82 -16.97 -18.24
C ILE A 251 26.70 -16.64 -19.73
N LEU A 252 25.48 -16.46 -20.24
CA LEU A 252 25.21 -16.11 -21.63
C LEU A 252 25.79 -14.74 -22.00
N GLU A 253 25.73 -13.75 -21.11
CA GLU A 253 26.36 -12.45 -21.31
C GLU A 253 27.89 -12.56 -21.42
N LYS A 254 28.52 -13.35 -20.54
CA LYS A 254 29.97 -13.62 -20.62
C LYS A 254 30.32 -14.31 -21.93
N PHE A 255 29.56 -15.33 -22.33
CA PHE A 255 29.78 -16.03 -23.60
C PHE A 255 29.59 -15.11 -24.81
N ARG A 256 28.55 -14.28 -24.80
CA ARG A 256 28.29 -13.27 -25.83
C ARG A 256 29.47 -12.29 -25.95
N LYS A 257 29.99 -11.79 -24.82
CA LYS A 257 31.14 -10.88 -24.81
C LYS A 257 32.39 -11.54 -25.41
N VAL A 258 32.71 -12.76 -24.99
CA VAL A 258 33.86 -13.51 -25.54
C VAL A 258 33.72 -13.75 -27.04
N ASN A 259 32.53 -14.11 -27.51
CA ASN A 259 32.29 -14.31 -28.95
C ASN A 259 32.39 -13.00 -29.73
N LEU A 260 31.87 -11.91 -29.18
CA LEU A 260 31.97 -10.59 -29.79
C LEU A 260 33.43 -10.14 -29.90
N ASP A 261 34.23 -10.34 -28.85
CA ASP A 261 35.68 -10.07 -28.87
C ASP A 261 36.43 -10.95 -29.89
N LYS A 262 35.99 -12.20 -30.10
CA LYS A 262 36.54 -13.10 -31.11
C LYS A 262 36.19 -12.62 -32.52
N ILE A 263 34.94 -12.26 -32.77
CA ILE A 263 34.48 -11.72 -34.06
C ILE A 263 35.25 -10.43 -34.37
N GLN A 264 35.35 -9.50 -33.42
CA GLN A 264 36.11 -8.26 -33.61
C GLN A 264 37.58 -8.50 -33.93
N ARG A 265 38.23 -9.48 -33.30
CA ARG A 265 39.61 -9.86 -33.62
C ARG A 265 39.73 -10.40 -35.05
N ILE A 266 38.85 -11.31 -35.45
CA ILE A 266 38.85 -11.86 -36.81
C ILE A 266 38.57 -10.76 -37.83
N SER A 267 37.62 -9.85 -37.58
CA SER A 267 37.34 -8.72 -38.47
C SER A 267 38.54 -7.81 -38.64
N LYS A 268 39.30 -7.52 -37.57
CA LYS A 268 40.56 -6.76 -37.66
C LYS A 268 41.61 -7.49 -38.48
N GLU A 269 41.75 -8.80 -38.28
CA GLU A 269 42.72 -9.61 -39.03
C GLU A 269 42.38 -9.68 -40.52
N ILE A 270 41.09 -9.80 -40.86
CA ILE A 270 40.61 -9.73 -42.25
C ILE A 270 40.94 -8.36 -42.84
N ALA A 271 40.63 -7.27 -42.14
CA ALA A 271 40.92 -5.91 -42.63
C ALA A 271 42.42 -5.69 -42.89
N MET A 272 43.31 -6.15 -42.01
CA MET A 272 44.77 -6.04 -42.23
C MET A 272 45.24 -6.90 -43.42
N ARG A 273 44.68 -8.09 -43.60
CA ARG A 273 44.99 -8.95 -44.76
C ARG A 273 44.49 -8.32 -46.06
N GLU A 274 43.30 -7.74 -46.06
CA GLU A 274 42.73 -7.02 -47.21
C GLU A 274 43.60 -5.82 -47.59
N GLU A 275 44.05 -5.03 -46.61
CA GLU A 275 44.98 -3.91 -46.84
C GLU A 275 46.30 -4.39 -47.47
N THR A 276 46.83 -5.51 -46.99
CA THR A 276 48.06 -6.11 -47.54
C THR A 276 47.85 -6.61 -48.98
N ILE A 277 46.73 -7.27 -49.26
CA ILE A 277 46.38 -7.75 -50.61
C ILE A 277 46.22 -6.57 -51.57
N GLU A 278 45.56 -5.50 -51.14
CA GLU A 278 45.37 -4.31 -51.95
C GLU A 278 46.69 -3.58 -52.22
N ALA A 279 47.61 -3.52 -51.24
CA ALA A 279 48.95 -2.98 -51.42
C ALA A 279 49.77 -3.80 -52.44
N ASP A 280 49.79 -5.13 -52.29
CA ASP A 280 50.50 -6.04 -53.21
C ASP A 280 49.90 -6.01 -54.63
N ARG A 281 48.58 -5.86 -54.74
CA ARG A 281 47.90 -5.66 -56.03
C ARG A 281 48.35 -4.36 -56.71
N LYS A 282 48.42 -3.26 -55.97
CA LYS A 282 48.91 -1.96 -56.48
C LYS A 282 50.37 -2.05 -56.91
N GLU A 283 51.23 -2.70 -56.12
CA GLU A 283 52.64 -2.90 -56.45
C GLU A 283 52.80 -3.73 -57.73
N ARG A 284 52.08 -4.85 -57.86
CA ARG A 284 52.07 -5.65 -59.09
C ARG A 284 51.52 -4.89 -60.29
N GLU A 285 50.53 -4.03 -60.13
CA GLU A 285 50.02 -3.18 -61.23
C GLU A 285 51.07 -2.17 -61.68
N ILE A 286 51.82 -1.56 -60.76
CA ILE A 286 52.94 -0.65 -61.05
C ILE A 286 54.07 -1.39 -61.79
N GLU A 287 54.50 -2.55 -61.27
CA GLU A 287 55.56 -3.36 -61.87
C GLU A 287 55.18 -3.83 -63.29
N ASN A 288 53.96 -4.33 -63.47
CA ASN A 288 53.44 -4.68 -64.79
C ASN A 288 53.36 -3.47 -65.74
N GLY A 289 53.05 -2.29 -65.22
CA GLY A 289 53.06 -1.04 -65.98
C GLY A 289 54.47 -0.70 -66.49
N LEU A 290 55.47 -0.74 -65.60
CA LEU A 290 56.87 -0.50 -65.93
C LEU A 290 57.42 -1.52 -66.92
N ALA A 291 57.14 -2.82 -66.71
CA ALA A 291 57.55 -3.90 -67.61
C ALA A 291 56.97 -3.70 -69.02
N LYS A 292 55.68 -3.34 -69.13
CA LYS A 292 55.05 -3.01 -70.42
C LYS A 292 55.68 -1.80 -71.10
N GLU A 293 56.04 -0.77 -70.34
CA GLU A 293 56.72 0.41 -70.90
C GLU A 293 58.12 0.06 -71.41
N GLN A 294 58.87 -0.75 -70.66
CA GLN A 294 60.20 -1.22 -71.07
C GLN A 294 60.12 -2.07 -72.34
N LEU A 295 59.14 -2.97 -72.41
CA LEU A 295 58.93 -3.82 -73.59
C LEU A 295 58.64 -2.96 -74.84
N LYS A 296 57.83 -1.90 -74.71
CA LYS A 296 57.62 -0.92 -75.80
C LYS A 296 58.90 -0.20 -76.21
N LYS A 297 59.76 0.18 -75.24
CA LYS A 297 61.07 0.81 -75.53
C LYS A 297 61.99 -0.16 -76.28
N ASP A 298 62.01 -1.42 -75.88
CA ASP A 298 62.83 -2.47 -76.52
C ASP A 298 62.33 -2.79 -77.95
N GLU A 299 61.01 -2.85 -78.16
CA GLU A 299 60.39 -2.97 -79.49
C GLU A 299 60.77 -1.78 -80.38
N ALA A 300 60.65 -0.55 -79.86
CA ALA A 300 61.04 0.66 -80.57
C ALA A 300 62.55 0.67 -80.90
N ALA A 301 63.42 0.29 -79.96
CA ALA A 301 64.85 0.17 -80.17
C ALA A 301 65.17 -0.87 -81.26
N THR A 302 64.47 -2.00 -81.26
CA THR A 302 64.60 -3.06 -82.28
C THR A 302 64.20 -2.55 -83.67
N LEU A 303 63.11 -1.79 -83.77
CA LEU A 303 62.67 -1.14 -85.02
C LEU A 303 63.69 -0.12 -85.53
N ILE A 304 64.25 0.72 -84.63
CA ILE A 304 65.30 1.69 -84.97
C ILE A 304 66.54 0.94 -85.48
N GLN A 305 66.99 -0.10 -84.78
CA GLN A 305 68.12 -0.93 -85.22
C GLN A 305 67.88 -1.58 -86.58
N ALA A 306 66.69 -2.14 -86.81
CA ALA A 306 66.31 -2.75 -88.08
C ALA A 306 66.27 -1.70 -89.22
N CYS A 307 65.70 -0.53 -88.97
CA CYS A 307 65.66 0.59 -89.91
C CYS A 307 67.07 1.08 -90.28
N TRP A 308 67.95 1.22 -89.28
CA TRP A 308 69.34 1.61 -89.49
C TRP A 308 70.10 0.57 -90.31
N ARG A 309 70.02 -0.72 -89.95
CA ARG A 309 70.63 -1.81 -90.71
C ARG A 309 70.11 -1.85 -92.15
N GLY A 310 68.80 -1.73 -92.36
CA GLY A 310 68.19 -1.68 -93.69
C GLY A 310 68.68 -0.47 -94.52
N THR A 311 68.86 0.68 -93.88
CA THR A 311 69.40 1.89 -94.52
C THR A 311 70.88 1.74 -94.87
N MET A 312 71.67 1.13 -93.99
CA MET A 312 73.08 0.80 -94.28
C MET A 312 73.21 -0.12 -95.49
N VAL A 313 72.34 -1.13 -95.61
CA VAL A 313 72.30 -2.03 -96.78
C VAL A 313 71.92 -1.25 -98.04
N ARG A 314 70.83 -0.48 -98.03
CA ARG A 314 70.36 0.30 -99.21
C ARG A 314 71.38 1.35 -99.67
N LYS A 315 72.06 2.03 -98.74
CA LYS A 315 73.08 3.05 -99.03
C LYS A 315 74.48 2.47 -99.23
N HIS A 316 74.66 1.14 -99.18
CA HIS A 316 75.94 0.46 -99.34
C HIS A 316 77.04 0.95 -98.38
N LEU A 317 76.65 1.33 -97.17
CA LEU A 317 77.55 1.80 -96.12
C LEU A 317 78.09 0.57 -95.34
N GLY A 318 79.34 0.65 -94.87
CA GLY A 318 79.98 -0.45 -94.11
C GLY A 318 80.40 -1.66 -94.98
N PRO A 319 80.39 -2.91 -94.45
CA PRO A 319 80.89 -4.10 -95.14
C PRO A 319 80.04 -4.54 -96.35
N TYR A 320 78.92 -3.86 -96.62
CA TYR A 320 77.98 -4.14 -97.71
C TYR A 320 78.28 -3.37 -99.01
N LYS A 321 79.47 -2.75 -99.13
CA LYS A 321 79.93 -2.18 -100.41
C LYS A 321 79.93 -3.27 -101.48
N ILE A 322 79.15 -3.08 -102.54
CA ILE A 322 79.19 -3.93 -103.74
C ILE A 322 80.60 -3.81 -104.33
N LYS A 323 81.45 -4.79 -104.03
CA LYS A 323 82.73 -4.98 -104.70
C LYS A 323 82.42 -5.35 -106.15
N LYS A 324 82.66 -4.42 -107.07
CA LYS A 324 82.66 -4.70 -108.51
C LYS A 324 83.61 -5.89 -108.77
N LYS A 325 83.10 -6.88 -109.52
CA LYS A 325 83.76 -8.12 -109.95
C LYS A 325 85.25 -7.92 -110.33
N LYS A 326 86.13 -8.79 -109.82
CA LYS A 326 87.33 -9.25 -110.56
C LYS A 326 87.45 -10.78 -110.46
N LYS A 327 87.40 -11.42 -111.63
CA LYS A 327 87.75 -12.83 -111.92
C LYS A 327 89.24 -13.10 -111.61
N LYS A 328 89.56 -14.25 -111.01
CA LYS A 328 90.65 -15.21 -111.39
C LYS A 328 90.74 -16.32 -110.32
N LYS A 329 90.38 -17.56 -110.66
CA LYS A 329 91.26 -18.71 -110.99
C LYS A 329 92.22 -19.15 -109.86
N GLY A 330 91.77 -20.12 -109.07
CA GLY A 330 92.39 -21.44 -108.81
C GLY A 330 93.73 -21.56 -108.07
N LYS A 331 93.77 -22.39 -107.01
CA LYS A 331 94.65 -23.58 -106.92
C LYS A 331 94.24 -24.52 -105.75
N LYS A 332 94.51 -25.82 -105.98
CA LYS A 332 94.25 -27.04 -105.20
C LYS A 332 94.98 -27.15 -103.84
N GLY A 333 94.41 -28.00 -102.98
CA GLY A 333 95.08 -28.80 -101.93
C GLY A 333 95.01 -28.15 -100.54
N GLN A 334 94.78 -28.84 -99.42
CA GLN A 334 95.06 -30.25 -99.07
C GLN A 334 94.24 -30.65 -97.83
N LYS A 335 94.03 -31.97 -97.66
CA LYS A 335 93.43 -32.65 -96.49
C LYS A 335 94.11 -32.28 -95.17
N GLU A 336 93.35 -32.23 -94.06
CA GLU A 336 93.57 -33.15 -92.94
C GLU A 336 92.42 -33.20 -91.91
N LYS A 337 92.26 -34.40 -91.35
CA LYS A 337 91.31 -34.84 -90.32
C LYS A 337 91.75 -34.38 -88.92
N LYS A 338 90.79 -34.16 -88.01
CA LYS A 338 90.64 -34.83 -86.68
C LYS A 338 89.59 -34.07 -85.85
N LYS A 339 88.49 -34.75 -85.50
CA LYS A 339 88.21 -35.44 -84.21
C LYS A 339 87.93 -34.47 -83.06
N GLY A 340 86.75 -34.64 -82.47
CA GLY A 340 86.21 -33.82 -81.41
C GLY A 340 86.63 -34.17 -79.98
N LYS A 341 85.86 -33.60 -79.07
CA LYS A 341 85.71 -33.79 -77.60
C LYS A 341 84.93 -32.53 -77.17
N LYS A 342 84.02 -32.52 -76.22
CA LYS A 342 83.31 -33.49 -75.39
C LYS A 342 82.16 -32.69 -74.79
#